data_AF-A0AAW6RMX9-F1
#
_entry.id   AF-A0AAW6RMX9-F1
#
_cell.length_a   1.000
_cell.length_b   1.000
_cell.length_c   1.000
_cell.angle_alpha   90.00
_cell.angle_beta   90.00
_cell.angle_gamma   90.00
#
_symmetry.space_group_name_H-M   'P 1'
#
loop_
_entity.id
_entity.type
_entity.pdbx_description
1 polymer ?
#
loop_
_entity_poly.entity_id
_entity_poly.type
_entity_poly.pdbx_seq_one_letter_code
_entity_poly.pdbx_strand_id
1 'polypeptide(L)'
;MGARALPVRLFLRFEWLKPLFVDGGCTGTLIGWVLSMFGWDMQVIQRCQQRIFKVLPRRWIVERTFAWLSQSRRLSKDYEVSVASAEAFVKIACIRRMIRLWDDFWGRL
;
A
#
# COMPACT_ATOMS: atom_id res chain seq x y z
N MET A 1 10.91 -8.48 -11.36
CA MET A 1 11.49 -7.12 -11.54
C MET A 1 10.56 -5.96 -11.16
N GLY A 2 9.22 -6.13 -11.13
CA GLY A 2 8.28 -5.03 -10.87
C GLY A 2 8.32 -4.39 -9.47
N ALA A 3 8.58 -5.15 -8.41
CA ALA A 3 8.53 -4.63 -7.03
C ALA A 3 9.60 -3.57 -6.70
N ARG A 4 10.72 -3.53 -7.42
CA ARG A 4 11.81 -2.55 -7.20
C ARG A 4 11.59 -1.21 -7.91
N ALA A 5 10.75 -1.16 -8.94
CA ALA A 5 10.49 0.08 -9.68
C ALA A 5 9.60 1.06 -8.90
N LEU A 6 8.72 0.54 -8.04
CA LEU A 6 7.80 1.34 -7.23
C LEU A 6 8.53 2.20 -6.18
N PRO A 7 9.44 1.65 -5.35
CA PRO A 7 10.22 2.45 -4.40
C PRO A 7 11.04 3.56 -5.05
N VAL A 8 11.65 3.28 -6.22
CA VAL A 8 12.42 4.29 -6.98
C VAL A 8 11.54 5.47 -7.39
N ARG A 9 10.36 5.19 -7.96
CA ARG A 9 9.42 6.23 -8.38
C ARG A 9 8.83 7.00 -7.20
N LEU A 10 8.62 6.33 -6.07
CA LEU A 10 8.10 6.96 -4.86
C LEU A 10 9.14 7.88 -4.23
N PHE A 11 10.41 7.45 -4.16
CA PHE A 11 11.51 8.24 -3.63
C PHE A 11 11.75 9.51 -4.43
N LEU A 12 11.79 9.42 -5.77
CA LEU A 12 11.96 10.58 -6.64
C LEU A 12 10.82 11.61 -6.55
N ARG A 13 9.66 11.22 -6.00
CA ARG A 13 8.49 12.10 -5.90
C ARG A 13 8.24 12.62 -4.49
N PHE A 14 8.66 11.89 -3.46
CA PHE A 14 8.36 12.22 -2.06
C PHE A 14 9.53 11.82 -1.14
N GLU A 15 10.53 12.70 -1.04
CA GLU A 15 11.73 12.47 -0.20
C GLU A 15 11.41 12.40 1.31
N TRP A 16 10.27 12.95 1.74
CA TRP A 16 9.87 13.05 3.14
C TRP A 16 9.07 11.85 3.68
N LEU A 17 8.78 10.84 2.85
CA LEU A 17 8.02 9.67 3.30
C LEU A 17 8.88 8.76 4.18
N LYS A 18 8.60 8.72 5.49
CA LYS A 18 9.12 7.76 6.47
C LYS A 18 8.00 7.44 7.49
N PRO A 19 7.74 6.19 7.94
CA PRO A 19 8.21 4.86 7.50
C PRO A 19 7.21 4.11 6.57
N LEU A 20 7.69 3.08 5.85
CA LEU A 20 6.88 2.25 4.96
C LEU A 20 6.50 0.92 5.61
N PHE A 21 5.21 0.58 5.58
CA PHE A 21 4.72 -0.71 6.06
C PHE A 21 4.47 -1.64 4.88
N VAL A 22 4.98 -2.86 5.00
CA VAL A 22 4.90 -3.85 3.92
C VAL A 22 4.35 -5.17 4.47
N ASP A 23 3.53 -5.84 3.66
CA ASP A 23 3.00 -7.16 4.02
C ASP A 23 4.10 -8.24 3.96
N GLY A 24 3.88 -9.36 4.65
CA GLY A 24 4.82 -10.48 4.74
C GLY A 24 5.16 -11.15 3.40
N GLY A 25 4.44 -10.83 2.33
CA GLY A 25 4.77 -11.26 0.97
C GLY A 25 5.98 -10.56 0.35
N CYS A 26 6.46 -9.46 0.94
CA CYS A 26 7.66 -8.78 0.46
C CYS A 26 8.93 -9.35 1.10
N THR A 27 9.79 -9.90 0.25
CA THR A 27 11.01 -10.62 0.66
C THR A 27 12.08 -9.70 1.24
N GLY A 28 12.87 -10.23 2.19
CA GLY A 28 14.04 -9.58 2.82
C GLY A 28 15.00 -8.87 1.87
N THR A 29 15.19 -9.41 0.67
CA THR A 29 16.07 -8.82 -0.36
C THR A 29 15.58 -7.46 -0.85
N LEU A 30 14.27 -7.21 -0.86
CA LEU A 30 13.71 -5.92 -1.26
C LEU A 30 13.91 -4.87 -0.18
N ILE A 31 13.77 -5.27 1.09
CA ILE A 31 13.86 -4.42 2.27
C ILE A 31 15.29 -3.91 2.43
N GLY A 32 16.28 -4.82 2.38
CA GLY A 32 17.69 -4.43 2.46
C GLY A 32 18.12 -3.53 1.29
N TRP A 33 17.58 -3.78 0.10
CA TRP A 33 17.85 -2.93 -1.08
C TRP A 33 17.26 -1.52 -0.94
N VAL A 34 16.02 -1.40 -0.46
CA VAL A 34 15.39 -0.09 -0.21
C VAL A 34 16.08 0.68 0.90
N LEU A 35 16.49 0.01 1.98
CA LEU A 35 17.24 0.63 3.07
C LEU A 35 18.59 1.16 2.57
N SER A 36 19.32 0.36 1.79
CA SER A 36 20.63 0.73 1.24
C SER A 36 20.55 1.86 0.20
N MET A 37 19.44 1.97 -0.55
CA MET A 37 19.34 2.91 -1.67
C MET A 37 18.63 4.21 -1.29
N PHE A 38 17.69 4.16 -0.34
CA PHE A 38 16.79 5.29 -0.02
C PHE A 38 16.77 5.69 1.46
N GLY A 39 17.43 4.94 2.35
CA GLY A 39 17.43 5.20 3.79
C GLY A 39 16.04 5.08 4.43
N TRP A 40 15.13 4.34 3.79
CA TRP A 40 13.77 4.11 4.27
C TRP A 40 13.71 2.85 5.12
N ASP A 41 13.22 2.98 6.35
CA ASP A 41 12.93 1.84 7.22
C ASP A 41 11.61 1.19 6.77
N MET A 42 11.72 -0.01 6.20
CA MET A 42 10.58 -0.83 5.79
C MET A 42 10.27 -1.85 6.88
N GLN A 43 9.15 -1.66 7.56
CA GLN A 43 8.70 -2.57 8.60
C GLN A 43 7.78 -3.63 8.00
N VAL A 44 8.23 -4.90 8.06
CA VAL A 44 7.42 -6.05 7.64
C VAL A 44 6.44 -6.40 8.73
N ILE A 45 5.17 -6.38 8.39
CA ILE A 45 4.11 -6.84 9.29
C ILE A 45 3.84 -8.30 8.94
N GLN A 46 4.65 -9.21 9.49
CA GLN A 46 4.51 -10.65 9.22
C GLN A 46 3.45 -11.30 10.12
N ARG A 47 2.71 -12.27 9.58
CA ARG A 47 1.79 -13.12 10.37
C ARG A 47 2.59 -13.92 11.40
N CYS A 48 2.21 -13.82 12.67
CA CYS A 48 2.67 -14.78 13.68
C CYS A 48 2.11 -16.17 13.30
N GLN A 49 2.98 -17.17 13.15
CA GLN A 49 2.64 -18.57 12.85
C GLN A 49 1.94 -19.29 14.02
N GLN A 50 1.68 -18.58 15.12
CA GLN A 50 1.04 -19.13 16.31
C GLN A 50 -0.45 -19.35 16.07
N ARG A 51 -0.98 -20.44 16.63
CA ARG A 51 -2.41 -20.84 16.54
C ARG A 51 -3.37 -19.89 17.29
N ILE A 52 -2.84 -18.80 17.84
CA ILE A 52 -3.54 -17.83 18.69
C ILE A 52 -3.51 -16.48 17.97
N PHE A 53 -4.66 -15.81 17.88
CA PHE A 53 -4.78 -14.50 17.26
C PHE A 53 -3.99 -13.46 18.06
N LYS A 54 -2.87 -12.98 17.50
CA LYS A 54 -2.08 -11.89 18.06
C LYS A 54 -2.34 -10.61 17.25
N VAL A 55 -2.75 -9.55 17.94
CA VAL A 55 -2.92 -8.23 17.31
C VAL A 55 -1.55 -7.73 16.86
N LEU A 56 -1.39 -7.56 15.55
CA LEU A 56 -0.20 -6.96 14.95
C LEU A 56 -0.41 -5.44 14.90
N PRO A 57 0.39 -4.64 15.63
CA PRO A 57 0.23 -3.19 15.61
C PRO A 57 0.40 -2.67 14.17
N ARG A 58 -0.46 -1.73 13.77
CA ARG A 58 -0.50 -1.07 12.43
C ARG A 58 -0.90 -1.94 11.24
N ARG A 59 -1.12 -3.24 11.40
CA ARG A 59 -1.65 -4.13 10.34
C ARG A 59 -3.00 -3.65 9.78
N TRP A 60 -3.84 -3.11 10.67
CA TRP A 60 -5.15 -2.60 10.29
C TRP A 60 -5.07 -1.52 9.21
N ILE A 61 -3.97 -0.76 9.11
CA ILE A 61 -3.81 0.30 8.10
C ILE A 61 -3.71 -0.33 6.70
N VAL A 62 -2.89 -1.37 6.56
CA VAL A 62 -2.71 -2.12 5.32
C VAL A 62 -4.02 -2.82 4.93
N GLU A 63 -4.62 -3.56 5.87
CA GLU A 63 -5.88 -4.27 5.62
C GLU A 63 -7.03 -3.32 5.29
N ARG A 64 -7.11 -2.16 5.96
CA ARG A 64 -8.09 -1.11 5.67
C ARG A 64 -7.90 -0.53 4.27
N THR A 65 -6.66 -0.36 3.82
CA THR A 65 -6.36 0.12 2.46
C THR A 65 -6.87 -0.87 1.42
N PHE A 66 -6.60 -2.17 1.60
CA PHE A 66 -7.13 -3.22 0.72
C PHE A 66 -8.67 -3.32 0.78
N ALA A 67 -9.27 -3.15 1.95
CA ALA A 67 -10.72 -3.12 2.11
C ALA A 67 -11.36 -1.94 1.35
N TRP A 68 -10.71 -0.78 1.30
CA TRP A 68 -11.20 0.36 0.50
C TRP A 68 -11.06 0.13 -1.00
N LEU A 69 -9.99 -0.54 -1.43
CA LEU A 69 -9.82 -0.92 -2.83
C LEU A 69 -10.87 -1.97 -3.25
N SER A 70 -11.18 -2.95 -2.39
CA SER A 70 -12.20 -3.97 -2.70
C SER A 70 -13.63 -3.41 -2.75
N GLN A 71 -13.91 -2.30 -2.06
CA GLN A 71 -15.18 -1.56 -2.21
C GLN A 71 -15.35 -0.94 -3.61
N SER A 72 -14.27 -0.77 -4.37
CA SER A 72 -14.35 -0.39 -5.77
C SER A 72 -14.63 -1.64 -6.60
N ARG A 73 -15.89 -1.84 -7.01
CA ARG A 73 -16.34 -3.03 -7.76
C ARG A 73 -15.44 -3.38 -8.95
N ARG A 74 -14.85 -2.37 -9.60
CA ARG A 74 -13.91 -2.53 -10.72
C ARG A 74 -12.61 -3.26 -10.34
N LEU A 75 -12.16 -3.15 -9.10
CA LEU A 75 -10.96 -3.81 -8.55
C LEU A 75 -11.28 -5.13 -7.83
N SER A 76 -12.54 -5.58 -7.83
CA SER A 76 -12.93 -6.83 -7.17
C SER A 76 -12.33 -8.07 -7.84
N LYS A 77 -12.02 -7.99 -9.13
CA LYS A 77 -11.33 -9.02 -9.92
C LYS A 77 -10.35 -8.31 -10.85
N ASP A 78 -9.27 -8.99 -11.19
CA ASP A 78 -8.34 -8.50 -12.19
C ASP A 78 -8.94 -8.70 -13.58
N TYR A 79 -9.50 -7.61 -14.12
CA TYR A 79 -10.08 -7.57 -15.47
C TYR A 79 -9.12 -6.95 -16.49
N GLU A 80 -7.96 -6.46 -16.04
CA GLU A 80 -7.10 -5.59 -16.82
C GLU A 80 -6.07 -6.40 -17.59
N VAL A 81 -6.05 -6.23 -18.91
CA VAL A 81 -5.08 -6.92 -19.77
C VAL A 81 -3.68 -6.34 -19.62
N SER A 82 -3.58 -5.05 -19.27
CA SER A 82 -2.31 -4.34 -19.16
C SER A 82 -2.03 -3.89 -17.73
N VAL A 83 -0.76 -3.96 -17.33
CA VAL A 83 -0.32 -3.45 -16.01
C VAL A 83 -0.58 -1.95 -15.89
N ALA A 84 -0.47 -1.20 -17.00
CA ALA A 84 -0.73 0.23 -17.03
C ALA A 84 -2.20 0.56 -16.73
N SER A 85 -3.14 -0.22 -17.28
CA SER A 85 -4.56 -0.01 -17.00
C SER A 85 -4.92 -0.44 -15.58
N ALA A 86 -4.35 -1.54 -15.08
CA ALA A 86 -4.47 -1.93 -13.66
C ALA A 86 -3.98 -0.83 -12.72
N GLU A 87 -2.80 -0.25 -12.98
CA GLU A 87 -2.25 0.85 -12.20
C GLU A 87 -3.16 2.10 -12.23
N ALA A 88 -3.73 2.42 -13.40
CA ALA A 88 -4.65 3.55 -13.55
C ALA A 88 -5.91 3.36 -12.70
N PHE A 89 -6.51 2.16 -12.70
CA PHE A 89 -7.71 1.90 -11.88
C PHE A 89 -7.42 1.96 -10.38
N VAL A 90 -6.25 1.50 -9.93
CA VAL A 90 -5.84 1.65 -8.52
C VAL A 90 -5.73 3.14 -8.16
N LYS A 91 -5.10 3.97 -9.01
CA LYS A 91 -5.01 5.42 -8.79
C LYS A 91 -6.38 6.08 -8.73
N ILE A 92 -7.28 5.74 -9.65
CA ILE A 92 -8.65 6.27 -9.68
C ILE A 92 -9.41 5.91 -8.39
N ALA A 93 -9.28 4.66 -7.92
CA ALA A 93 -9.90 4.23 -6.67
C ALA A 93 -9.38 5.01 -5.46
N CYS A 94 -8.05 5.23 -5.37
CA CYS A 94 -7.45 6.04 -4.33
C CYS A 94 -7.92 7.50 -4.37
N ILE A 95 -7.96 8.13 -5.55
CA ILE A 95 -8.45 9.52 -5.71
C ILE A 95 -9.91 9.61 -5.24
N ARG A 96 -10.78 8.70 -5.70
CA ARG A 96 -12.19 8.66 -5.28
C ARG A 96 -12.33 8.50 -3.77
N ARG A 97 -11.45 7.73 -3.12
CA ARG A 97 -11.43 7.58 -1.66
C ARG A 97 -11.03 8.88 -0.97
N MET A 98 -10.01 9.58 -1.47
CA MET A 98 -9.58 10.87 -0.91
C MET A 98 -10.67 11.93 -1.02
N ILE A 99 -11.38 11.99 -2.16
CA ILE A 99 -12.50 12.93 -2.34
C ILE A 99 -13.59 12.68 -1.30
N ARG A 100 -14.02 11.42 -1.11
CA ARG A 100 -15.04 11.11 -0.09
C ARG A 100 -14.59 11.46 1.33
N LEU A 101 -13.31 11.19 1.65
CA LEU A 101 -12.75 11.56 2.95
C LEU A 101 -12.72 13.07 3.16
N TRP A 102 -12.44 13.83 2.10
CA TRP A 102 -12.47 15.28 2.11
C TRP A 102 -13.88 15.82 2.32
N ASP A 103 -14.85 15.31 1.57
CA ASP A 103 -16.26 15.67 1.72
C ASP A 103 -16.79 15.32 3.12
N ASP A 104 -16.40 14.15 3.66
CA ASP A 104 -16.75 13.73 5.02
C ASP A 104 -16.15 14.63 6.11
N PHE A 105 -14.97 15.20 5.86
CA PHE A 105 -14.26 16.06 6.78
C PHE A 105 -14.83 17.49 6.76
N TRP A 106 -15.05 18.04 5.57
CA TRP A 106 -15.59 19.40 5.40
C TRP A 106 -17.11 19.49 5.51
N GLY A 107 -17.84 18.42 5.23
CA GLY A 107 -19.31 18.36 5.41
C GLY A 107 -19.76 18.16 6.85
N ARG A 108 -18.82 18.03 7.80
CA ARG A 108 -19.06 17.94 9.25
C ARG A 108 -18.60 19.18 10.02
N LEU A 109 -18.05 20.18 9.33
CA LEU A 109 -17.73 21.51 9.84
C LEU A 109 -18.82 22.49 9.42
#